data_AF-A0A931R7V6-F1
#
_entry.id   AF-A0A931R7V6-F1
#
_cell.length_a   1.000
_cell.length_b   1.000
_cell.length_c   1.000
_cell.angle_alpha   90.00
_cell.angle_beta   90.00
_cell.angle_gamma   90.00
#
_symmetry.space_group_name_H-M   'P 1'
#
loop_
_entity.id
_entity.type
_entity.pdbx_description
1 polymer ?
#
loop_
_entity_poly.entity_id
_entity_poly.type
_entity_poly.pdbx_seq_one_letter_code
_entity_poly.pdbx_strand_id
1 'polypeptide(L)'
;MIAIGSDHGGVELKDYLVGVLRAMGVEVQDFGTQGKASVDYPDFGREVSLRVSSGEAERGVLVCTSGIGMSILANKFPAVRAALVQDLDAARSSREHNNANILVLSGAKTEQFLAKQILETWLATPFAGGRHQRRVDKICQVERDLGIQIDPSTRAPAMVRERSLGIAPGIPPENRGVESGAPGLPGGLHGQEKK
;
A
#
# COMPACT_ATOMS: atom_id res chain seq x y z
N MET A 1 6.88 12.88 4.41
CA MET A 1 6.31 13.03 3.04
C MET A 1 6.22 11.69 2.31
N ILE A 2 5.19 11.51 1.48
CA ILE A 2 5.03 10.39 0.53
C ILE A 2 5.23 10.89 -0.92
N ALA A 3 6.07 10.20 -1.68
CA ALA A 3 6.19 10.40 -3.12
C ALA A 3 5.19 9.49 -3.86
N ILE A 4 4.48 10.00 -4.86
CA ILE A 4 3.52 9.22 -5.64
C ILE A 4 3.71 9.48 -7.14
N GLY A 5 3.52 8.46 -7.98
CA GLY A 5 3.66 8.61 -9.42
C GLY A 5 2.92 7.53 -10.21
N SER A 6 2.59 7.86 -11.46
CA SER A 6 2.01 6.93 -12.41
C SER A 6 2.34 7.29 -13.85
N ASP A 7 2.24 6.30 -14.73
CA ASP A 7 2.05 6.54 -16.15
C ASP A 7 0.57 6.84 -16.46
N HIS A 8 0.26 6.94 -17.75
CA HIS A 8 -1.09 7.19 -18.26
C HIS A 8 -2.09 6.09 -17.87
N GLY A 9 -1.64 4.84 -17.70
CA GLY A 9 -2.49 3.72 -17.30
C GLY A 9 -2.87 3.71 -15.83
N GLY A 10 -2.24 4.55 -15.01
CA GLY A 10 -2.52 4.69 -13.58
C GLY A 10 -3.03 6.08 -13.16
N VAL A 11 -3.13 7.04 -14.08
CA VAL A 11 -3.31 8.48 -13.74
C VAL A 11 -4.56 8.76 -12.92
N GLU A 12 -5.71 8.18 -13.28
CA GLU A 12 -6.96 8.41 -12.55
C GLU A 12 -6.91 7.85 -11.13
N LEU A 13 -6.34 6.65 -10.96
CA LEU A 13 -6.20 6.04 -9.64
C LEU A 13 -5.17 6.81 -8.80
N LYS A 14 -4.08 7.26 -9.40
CA LYS A 14 -3.08 8.13 -8.76
C LYS A 14 -3.72 9.41 -8.23
N ASP A 15 -4.47 10.14 -9.06
CA ASP A 15 -5.13 11.40 -8.68
C ASP A 15 -6.09 11.19 -7.50
N TYR A 16 -6.87 10.11 -7.55
CA TYR A 16 -7.73 9.71 -6.45
C TYR A 16 -6.94 9.47 -5.15
N LEU A 17 -5.84 8.71 -5.21
CA LEU A 17 -5.00 8.41 -4.05
C LEU A 17 -4.27 9.65 -3.50
N VAL A 18 -3.86 10.58 -4.36
CA VAL A 18 -3.34 11.89 -3.93
C VAL A 18 -4.38 12.62 -3.08
N GLY A 19 -5.65 12.61 -3.51
CA GLY A 19 -6.76 13.17 -2.75
C GLY A 19 -6.95 12.51 -1.39
N VAL A 20 -6.94 11.17 -1.35
CA VAL A 20 -7.03 10.39 -0.10
C VAL A 20 -5.90 10.74 0.87
N LEU A 21 -4.65 10.73 0.41
CA LEU A 21 -3.49 11.03 1.24
C LEU A 21 -3.54 12.45 1.82
N ARG A 22 -3.91 13.44 0.99
CA ARG A 22 -4.06 14.83 1.44
C ARG A 22 -5.19 14.97 2.46
N ALA A 23 -6.31 14.28 2.26
CA ALA A 23 -7.42 14.27 3.23
C ALA A 23 -7.02 13.63 4.57
N MET A 24 -6.04 12.71 4.57
CA MET A 24 -5.44 12.15 5.79
C MET A 24 -4.39 13.07 6.44
N GLY A 25 -4.13 14.26 5.89
CA GLY A 25 -3.11 15.19 6.39
C GLY A 25 -1.68 14.75 6.08
N VAL A 26 -1.49 13.85 5.12
CA VAL A 26 -0.17 13.41 4.68
C VAL A 26 0.39 14.42 3.67
N GLU A 27 1.65 14.83 3.85
CA GLU A 27 2.38 15.59 2.85
C GLU A 27 2.70 14.70 1.64
N VAL A 28 2.26 15.11 0.45
CA VAL A 28 2.35 14.33 -0.79
C VAL A 28 3.02 15.15 -1.88
N GLN A 29 4.01 14.54 -2.54
CA GLN A 29 4.57 15.07 -3.78
C GLN A 29 4.28 14.11 -4.94
N ASP A 30 3.66 14.67 -5.98
CA ASP A 30 3.22 13.93 -7.17
C ASP A 30 4.23 14.11 -8.31
N PHE A 31 4.77 12.98 -8.76
CA PHE A 31 5.74 12.84 -9.85
C PHE A 31 5.15 12.06 -11.02
N GLY A 32 3.84 11.86 -11.07
CA GLY A 32 3.19 11.16 -12.17
C GLY A 32 2.87 12.07 -13.35
N THR A 33 2.46 11.44 -14.45
CA THR A 33 1.83 12.15 -15.56
C THR A 33 0.56 12.88 -15.10
N GLN A 34 0.20 13.93 -15.82
CA GLN A 34 -0.98 14.77 -15.57
C GLN A 34 -2.13 14.48 -16.56
N GLY A 35 -2.03 13.40 -17.33
CA GLY A 35 -3.06 13.05 -18.31
C GLY A 35 -2.93 11.65 -18.89
N LYS A 36 -3.82 11.34 -19.83
CA LYS A 36 -3.94 10.02 -20.47
C LYS A 36 -3.10 9.85 -21.74
N ALA A 37 -2.31 10.86 -22.10
CA ALA A 37 -1.41 10.76 -23.24
C ALA A 37 -0.39 9.66 -22.98
N SER A 38 -0.09 8.84 -23.99
CA SER A 38 0.88 7.75 -23.87
C SER A 38 2.23 8.30 -23.41
N VAL A 39 2.79 7.65 -22.39
CA VAL A 39 4.06 7.98 -21.74
C VAL A 39 4.67 6.71 -21.17
N ASP A 40 5.97 6.75 -20.91
CA ASP A 40 6.72 5.59 -20.43
C ASP A 40 6.75 5.57 -18.90
N TYR A 41 6.23 4.48 -18.32
CA TYR A 41 6.22 4.30 -16.85
C TYR A 41 7.58 4.42 -16.18
N PRO A 42 8.73 4.09 -16.81
CA PRO A 42 10.00 4.17 -16.13
C PRO A 42 10.41 5.57 -15.67
N ASP A 43 10.01 6.61 -16.39
CA ASP A 43 10.38 7.98 -16.04
C ASP A 43 9.78 8.37 -14.68
N PHE A 44 8.49 8.10 -14.49
CA PHE A 44 7.79 8.40 -13.24
C PHE A 44 8.15 7.42 -12.12
N GLY A 45 8.33 6.14 -12.46
CA GLY A 45 8.77 5.11 -11.52
C GLY A 45 10.14 5.40 -10.93
N ARG A 46 11.07 5.89 -11.76
CA ARG A 46 12.42 6.33 -11.34
C ARG A 46 12.35 7.48 -10.34
N GLU A 47 11.57 8.51 -10.61
CA GLU A 47 11.49 9.70 -9.75
C GLU A 47 11.01 9.37 -8.33
N VAL A 48 9.97 8.54 -8.19
CA VAL A 48 9.49 8.09 -6.88
C VAL A 48 10.52 7.19 -6.20
N SER A 49 11.07 6.22 -6.94
CA SER A 49 12.00 5.23 -6.39
C SER A 49 13.30 5.88 -5.92
N LEU A 50 13.81 6.86 -6.65
CA LEU A 50 15.00 7.61 -6.29
C LEU A 50 14.82 8.34 -4.96
N ARG A 51 13.68 9.02 -4.76
CA ARG A 51 13.42 9.77 -3.52
C ARG A 51 13.23 8.87 -2.30
N VAL A 52 12.59 7.72 -2.48
CA VAL A 52 12.48 6.72 -1.42
C VAL A 52 13.83 6.09 -1.12
N SER A 53 14.62 5.81 -2.16
CA SER A 53 15.98 5.29 -2.03
C SER A 53 16.88 6.27 -1.28
N SER A 54 16.96 7.53 -1.72
CA SER A 54 17.81 8.58 -1.13
C SER A 54 17.37 9.02 0.27
N GLY A 55 16.13 8.72 0.65
CA GLY A 55 15.52 9.12 1.93
C GLY A 55 14.85 10.49 1.90
N GLU A 56 14.72 11.12 0.73
CA GLU A 56 13.92 12.34 0.52
C GLU A 56 12.42 12.10 0.77
N ALA A 57 11.94 10.89 0.46
CA ALA A 57 10.59 10.44 0.78
C ALA A 57 10.63 9.24 1.74
N GLU A 58 9.73 9.23 2.71
CA GLU A 58 9.65 8.14 3.69
C GLU A 58 9.07 6.86 3.06
N ARG A 59 8.12 7.04 2.14
CA ARG A 59 7.42 5.97 1.42
C ARG A 59 7.02 6.44 0.02
N GLY A 60 6.81 5.47 -0.86
CA GLY A 60 6.36 5.68 -2.23
C GLY A 60 5.03 5.00 -2.55
N VAL A 61 4.28 5.54 -3.50
CA VAL A 61 3.14 4.89 -4.14
C VAL A 61 3.34 4.96 -5.66
N LEU A 62 3.22 3.84 -6.35
CA LEU A 62 3.33 3.76 -7.81
C LEU A 62 2.11 3.09 -8.41
N VAL A 63 1.66 3.62 -9.54
CA VAL A 63 0.55 3.03 -10.30
C VAL A 63 0.92 2.96 -11.77
N CYS A 64 0.64 1.83 -12.42
CA CYS A 64 0.54 1.76 -13.87
C CYS A 64 -0.55 0.77 -14.25
N THR A 65 -0.80 0.53 -15.54
CA THR A 65 -1.87 -0.39 -16.00
C THR A 65 -1.88 -1.70 -15.21
N SER A 66 -0.78 -2.45 -15.18
CA SER A 66 -0.69 -3.73 -14.45
C SER A 66 0.02 -3.65 -13.10
N GLY A 67 0.75 -2.57 -12.83
CA GLY A 67 1.68 -2.44 -11.70
C GLY A 67 2.97 -3.28 -11.83
N ILE A 68 3.05 -4.23 -12.77
CA ILE A 68 4.19 -5.15 -12.89
C ILE A 68 5.47 -4.40 -13.27
N GLY A 69 5.43 -3.61 -14.35
CA GLY A 69 6.60 -2.85 -14.83
C GLY A 69 7.15 -1.89 -13.78
N MET A 70 6.25 -1.14 -13.11
CA MET A 70 6.62 -0.25 -12.01
C MET A 70 7.31 -1.00 -10.86
N SER A 71 6.78 -2.16 -10.46
CA SER A 71 7.39 -2.96 -9.39
C SER A 71 8.77 -3.52 -9.76
N ILE A 72 8.96 -3.94 -11.01
CA ILE A 72 10.24 -4.46 -11.50
C ILE A 72 11.29 -3.34 -11.49
N LEU A 73 10.93 -2.16 -12.00
CA LEU A 73 11.82 -1.01 -12.06
C LEU A 73 12.18 -0.49 -10.68
N ALA A 74 11.18 -0.28 -9.81
CA ALA A 74 11.40 0.33 -8.50
C ALA A 74 12.37 -0.50 -7.65
N ASN A 75 12.28 -1.84 -7.73
CA ASN A 75 13.20 -2.76 -7.05
C ASN A 75 14.63 -2.78 -7.64
N LYS A 76 14.94 -2.00 -8.68
CA LYS A 76 16.32 -1.77 -9.12
C LYS A 76 17.05 -0.71 -8.31
N PHE A 77 16.30 0.10 -7.54
CA PHE A 77 16.88 1.14 -6.72
C PHE A 77 17.34 0.57 -5.38
N PRO A 78 18.56 0.91 -4.93
CA PRO A 78 19.07 0.47 -3.63
C PRO A 78 18.12 0.83 -2.49
N ALA A 79 18.04 -0.02 -1.48
CA ALA A 79 17.16 0.13 -0.32
C ALA A 79 15.64 0.18 -0.62
N VAL A 80 15.20 0.06 -1.88
CA VAL A 80 13.79 -0.02 -2.25
C VAL A 80 13.29 -1.46 -2.16
N ARG A 81 12.12 -1.62 -1.56
CA ARG A 81 11.33 -2.84 -1.53
C ARG A 81 9.92 -2.48 -1.96
N ALA A 82 9.69 -2.54 -3.26
CA ALA A 82 8.41 -2.23 -3.89
C ALA A 82 7.54 -3.49 -3.99
N ALA A 83 6.32 -3.42 -3.45
CA ALA A 83 5.38 -4.54 -3.46
C ALA A 83 4.19 -4.23 -4.36
N LEU A 84 3.93 -5.08 -5.35
CA LEU A 84 2.67 -5.09 -6.11
C LEU A 84 1.58 -5.72 -5.24
N VAL A 85 0.56 -4.95 -4.91
CA VAL A 85 -0.49 -5.33 -3.97
C VAL A 85 -1.85 -5.32 -4.66
N GLN A 86 -2.66 -6.34 -4.37
CA GLN A 86 -3.96 -6.57 -5.00
C GLN A 86 -5.11 -6.69 -3.98
N ASP A 87 -4.79 -6.84 -2.69
CA ASP A 87 -5.76 -7.03 -1.62
C ASP A 87 -5.19 -6.56 -0.26
N LEU A 88 -6.03 -6.57 0.78
CA LEU A 88 -5.67 -6.09 2.11
C LEU A 88 -4.66 -6.99 2.84
N ASP A 89 -4.65 -8.29 2.55
CA ASP A 89 -3.73 -9.23 3.20
C ASP A 89 -2.31 -9.07 2.66
N ALA A 90 -2.17 -8.87 1.35
CA ALA A 90 -0.93 -8.47 0.72
C ALA A 90 -0.48 -7.07 1.19
N ALA A 91 -1.41 -6.13 1.41
CA ALA A 91 -1.10 -4.82 1.97
C ALA A 91 -0.47 -4.94 3.36
N ARG A 92 -1.10 -5.71 4.27
CA ARG A 92 -0.57 -6.01 5.60
C ARG A 92 0.76 -6.74 5.53
N SER A 93 0.80 -7.87 4.84
CA SER A 93 1.97 -8.74 4.79
C SER A 93 3.19 -8.04 4.18
N SER A 94 3.02 -7.24 3.12
CA SER A 94 4.13 -6.51 2.50
C SER A 94 4.78 -5.51 3.48
N ARG A 95 3.99 -4.88 4.35
CA ARG A 95 4.52 -4.00 5.41
C ARG A 95 5.10 -4.79 6.56
N GLU A 96 4.32 -5.68 7.13
CA GLU A 96 4.64 -6.41 8.34
C GLU A 96 5.85 -7.32 8.14
N HIS A 97 5.92 -8.03 7.00
CA HIS A 97 6.95 -9.04 6.75
C HIS A 97 8.13 -8.56 5.93
N ASN A 98 7.92 -7.61 5.00
CA ASN A 98 8.96 -7.19 4.05
C ASN A 98 9.45 -5.76 4.31
N ASN A 99 8.80 -5.03 5.21
CA ASN A 99 9.03 -3.60 5.38
C ASN A 99 9.03 -2.87 4.03
N ALA A 100 8.06 -3.20 3.16
CA ALA A 100 7.95 -2.60 1.83
C ALA A 100 7.80 -1.08 1.96
N ASN A 101 8.67 -0.31 1.30
CA ASN A 101 8.65 1.16 1.36
C ASN A 101 8.05 1.79 0.11
N ILE A 102 7.71 1.00 -0.91
CA ILE A 102 6.89 1.45 -2.05
C ILE A 102 5.70 0.50 -2.22
N LEU A 103 4.49 1.06 -2.22
CA LEU A 103 3.26 0.37 -2.61
C LEU A 103 3.06 0.50 -4.11
N VAL A 104 2.83 -0.60 -4.81
CA VAL A 104 2.53 -0.60 -6.25
C VAL A 104 1.13 -1.16 -6.47
N LEU A 105 0.32 -0.45 -7.26
CA LEU A 105 -1.05 -0.83 -7.60
C LEU A 105 -1.25 -0.93 -9.11
N SER A 106 -2.20 -1.76 -9.52
CA SER A 106 -2.64 -1.87 -10.91
C SER A 106 -3.81 -0.91 -11.14
N GLY A 107 -3.63 0.07 -12.03
CA GLY A 107 -4.70 0.98 -12.46
C GLY A 107 -5.83 0.26 -13.21
N ALA A 108 -5.53 -0.86 -13.88
CA ALA A 108 -6.53 -1.63 -14.62
C ALA A 108 -7.30 -2.66 -13.77
N LYS A 109 -6.82 -3.02 -12.58
CA LYS A 109 -7.41 -4.08 -11.75
C LYS A 109 -7.86 -3.64 -10.37
N THR A 110 -7.47 -2.43 -9.93
CA THR A 110 -7.74 -1.96 -8.57
C THR A 110 -8.74 -0.81 -8.62
N GLU A 111 -9.97 -1.09 -8.20
CA GLU A 111 -11.01 -0.07 -8.06
C GLU A 111 -10.65 0.94 -6.96
N GLN A 112 -11.07 2.19 -7.13
CA GLN A 112 -10.71 3.31 -6.23
C GLN A 112 -11.01 3.01 -4.76
N PHE A 113 -12.19 2.45 -4.46
CA PHE A 113 -12.57 2.11 -3.09
C PHE A 113 -11.63 1.08 -2.45
N LEU A 114 -11.28 0.02 -3.20
CA LEU A 114 -10.34 -0.99 -2.74
C LEU A 114 -8.92 -0.40 -2.60
N ALA A 115 -8.49 0.44 -3.55
CA ALA A 115 -7.19 1.08 -3.51
C ALA A 115 -7.03 1.98 -2.27
N LYS A 116 -8.09 2.71 -1.89
CA LYS A 116 -8.12 3.47 -0.62
C LYS A 116 -7.91 2.54 0.58
N GLN A 117 -8.67 1.44 0.66
CA GLN A 117 -8.55 0.49 1.77
C GLN A 117 -7.16 -0.15 1.84
N ILE A 118 -6.59 -0.52 0.68
CA ILE A 118 -5.22 -1.05 0.57
C ILE A 118 -4.21 -0.01 1.06
N LEU A 119 -4.31 1.23 0.59
CA LEU A 119 -3.41 2.32 0.98
C LEU A 119 -3.48 2.56 2.49
N GLU A 120 -4.68 2.71 3.06
CA GLU A 120 -4.87 2.94 4.49
C GLU A 120 -4.29 1.80 5.33
N THR A 121 -4.57 0.55 4.93
CA THR A 121 -4.04 -0.65 5.58
C THR A 121 -2.51 -0.68 5.52
N TRP A 122 -1.93 -0.41 4.35
CA TRP A 122 -0.49 -0.39 4.13
C TRP A 122 0.21 0.74 4.91
N LEU A 123 -0.44 1.90 5.04
CA LEU A 123 0.10 3.00 5.83
C LEU A 123 0.08 2.69 7.33
N ALA A 124 -1.04 2.17 7.83
CA ALA A 124 -1.25 1.88 9.24
C ALA A 124 -0.47 0.64 9.75
N THR A 125 -0.11 -0.30 8.87
CA THR A 125 0.56 -1.54 9.28
C THR A 125 2.04 -1.28 9.67
N PRO A 126 2.43 -1.53 10.94
CA PRO A 126 3.81 -1.42 11.37
C PRO A 126 4.64 -2.60 10.86
N PHE A 127 5.96 -2.42 10.79
CA PHE A 127 6.86 -3.52 10.50
C PHE A 127 7.09 -4.38 11.76
N ALA A 128 6.98 -5.71 11.65
CA ALA A 128 7.05 -6.61 12.80
C ALA A 128 8.47 -6.84 13.36
N GLY A 129 9.52 -6.59 12.57
CA GLY A 129 10.89 -6.88 13.00
C GLY A 129 11.14 -8.38 13.23
N GLY A 130 11.94 -8.71 14.27
CA GLY A 130 12.22 -10.10 14.66
C GLY A 130 12.72 -10.98 13.50
N ARG A 131 12.04 -12.10 13.25
CA ARG A 131 12.39 -13.02 12.14
C ARG A 131 12.34 -12.36 10.76
N HIS A 132 11.52 -11.32 10.60
CA HIS A 132 11.34 -10.59 9.35
C HIS A 132 12.51 -9.63 9.10
N GLN A 133 13.05 -9.00 10.16
CA GLN A 133 14.26 -8.17 10.06
C GLN A 133 15.42 -8.98 9.46
N ARG A 134 15.65 -10.21 9.97
CA ARG A 134 16.68 -11.11 9.43
C ARG A 134 16.55 -11.35 7.91
N ARG A 135 15.32 -11.41 7.37
CA ARG A 135 15.07 -11.61 5.93
C ARG A 135 15.31 -10.32 5.15
N VAL A 136 14.88 -9.18 5.69
CA VAL A 136 15.18 -7.86 5.11
C VAL A 136 16.69 -7.62 5.06
N ASP A 137 17.43 -7.97 6.12
CA ASP A 137 18.89 -7.83 6.16
C ASP A 137 19.58 -8.66 5.09
N LYS A 138 19.05 -9.85 4.78
CA LYS A 138 19.54 -10.69 3.67
C LYS A 138 19.28 -10.06 2.31
N ILE A 139 18.13 -9.41 2.10
CA ILE A 139 17.86 -8.66 0.86
C ILE A 139 18.88 -7.52 0.73
N CYS A 140 19.10 -6.75 1.80
CA CYS A 140 20.10 -5.69 1.80
C CYS A 140 21.53 -6.23 1.62
N GLN A 141 21.83 -7.45 2.07
CA GLN A 141 23.12 -8.08 1.81
C GLN A 141 23.30 -8.40 0.33
N VAL A 142 22.27 -8.91 -0.35
CA VAL A 142 22.31 -9.14 -1.81
C VAL A 142 22.61 -7.84 -2.56
N GLU A 143 21.98 -6.72 -2.18
CA GLU A 143 22.28 -5.41 -2.75
C GLU A 143 23.76 -5.04 -2.60
N ARG A 144 24.33 -5.21 -1.39
CA ARG A 144 25.74 -4.95 -1.11
C ARG A 144 26.69 -5.83 -1.91
N ASP A 145 26.40 -7.13 -1.99
CA ASP A 145 27.24 -8.11 -2.68
C ASP A 145 27.29 -7.84 -4.20
N LEU A 146 26.20 -7.31 -4.75
CA LEU A 146 26.11 -6.88 -6.15
C LEU A 146 26.65 -5.45 -6.39
N GLY A 147 27.12 -4.76 -5.35
CA GLY A 147 27.59 -3.37 -5.45
C GLY A 147 26.49 -2.33 -5.71
N ILE A 148 25.22 -2.68 -5.45
CA ILE A 148 24.08 -1.78 -5.64
C ILE A 148 23.99 -0.87 -4.42
N GLN A 149 24.44 0.37 -4.58
CA GLN A 149 24.50 1.36 -3.50
C GLN A 149 23.98 2.72 -3.95
N ILE A 150 23.44 3.48 -3.00
CA ILE A 150 23.10 4.89 -3.21
C ILE A 150 24.43 5.65 -3.23
N ASP A 151 24.63 6.51 -4.21
CA ASP A 151 25.73 7.47 -4.18
C ASP A 151 25.60 8.33 -2.91
N PRO A 152 26.57 8.32 -1.99
CA PRO A 152 26.51 9.08 -0.75
C PRO A 152 26.24 10.58 -0.96
N SER A 153 26.64 11.14 -2.11
CA SER A 153 26.39 12.53 -2.47
C SER A 153 24.93 12.83 -2.81
N THR A 154 24.14 11.81 -3.14
CA THR A 154 22.70 11.90 -3.48
C THR A 154 21.79 11.61 -2.30
N ARG A 155 22.35 11.27 -1.13
CA ARG A 155 21.57 10.95 0.05
C ARG A 155 21.03 12.23 0.69
N ALA A 156 19.73 12.29 0.96
CA ALA A 156 19.19 13.40 1.71
C ALA A 156 19.86 13.47 3.10
N PRO A 157 20.13 14.68 3.63
CA PRO A 157 20.54 14.82 5.02
C PRO A 157 19.50 14.14 5.91
N ALA A 158 19.95 13.42 6.95
CA ALA A 158 19.07 12.66 7.83
C ALA A 158 17.96 13.58 8.37
N MET A 159 16.72 13.43 7.87
CA MET A 159 15.59 14.20 8.36
C MET A 159 15.42 13.89 9.85
N VAL A 160 15.38 14.95 10.67
CA VAL A 160 15.11 14.88 12.10
C VAL A 160 13.77 14.15 12.29
N ARG A 161 13.83 12.91 12.77
CA ARG A 161 12.67 12.03 12.92
C ARG A 161 11.89 12.39 14.17
N GLU A 162 10.92 13.28 14.04
CA GLU A 162 9.79 13.38 14.96
C GLU A 162 8.52 13.74 14.19
N ARG A 163 7.83 12.70 13.73
CA ARG A 163 6.36 12.62 13.62
C ARG A 163 6.05 11.23 13.09
N SER A 164 5.63 10.34 13.99
CA SER A 164 4.81 9.21 13.60
C SER A 164 3.68 9.76 12.73
N LEU A 165 3.50 9.27 11.50
CA LEU A 165 2.30 9.54 10.71
C LEU A 165 1.12 9.30 11.66
N GLY A 166 0.44 10.37 12.08
CA GLY A 166 -0.61 10.37 13.09
C GLY A 166 -1.90 9.75 12.56
N ILE A 167 -1.78 8.59 11.94
CA ILE A 167 -2.88 7.81 11.40
C ILE A 167 -3.52 7.14 12.60
N ALA A 168 -4.66 7.68 13.03
CA ALA A 168 -5.47 7.08 14.08
C ALA A 168 -5.74 5.60 13.71
N PRO A 169 -5.63 4.65 14.67
CA PRO A 169 -5.90 3.26 14.39
C PRO A 169 -7.35 3.11 13.89
N GLY A 170 -7.51 2.45 12.74
CA GLY A 170 -8.81 2.18 12.15
C GLY A 170 -9.69 1.38 13.12
N ILE A 171 -10.98 1.75 13.18
CA ILE A 171 -11.99 1.09 14.00
C ILE A 171 -12.06 -0.40 13.59
N PRO A 172 -11.95 -1.36 14.54
CA PRO A 172 -12.08 -2.77 14.22
C PRO A 172 -13.51 -3.09 13.75
N PRO A 173 -13.72 -4.09 12.88
CA PRO A 173 -15.05 -4.45 12.42
C PRO A 173 -15.91 -4.93 13.60
N GLU A 174 -17.08 -4.31 13.78
CA GLU A 174 -18.08 -4.74 14.75
C GLU A 174 -18.53 -6.18 14.44
N ASN A 175 -18.32 -7.06 15.42
CA ASN A 175 -18.84 -8.41 15.44
C ASN A 175 -20.38 -8.33 15.54
N ARG A 176 -21.10 -8.41 14.42
CA ARG A 176 -22.55 -8.63 14.48
C ARG A 176 -22.81 -10.06 14.95
N GLY A 177 -23.10 -10.18 16.24
CA GLY A 177 -23.73 -11.37 16.81
C GLY A 177 -25.03 -11.66 16.07
N VAL A 178 -25.17 -12.90 15.61
CA VAL A 178 -26.44 -13.44 15.12
C VAL A 178 -27.29 -13.71 16.36
N GLU A 179 -28.22 -12.82 16.68
CA GLU A 179 -29.29 -13.11 17.63
C GLU A 179 -30.30 -14.07 16.96
N SER A 180 -30.40 -15.27 17.53
CA SER A 180 -31.40 -16.27 17.19
C SER A 180 -32.77 -15.86 17.74
N GLY A 181 -33.62 -15.26 16.88
CA GLY A 181 -35.04 -15.05 17.17
C GLY A 181 -35.87 -16.27 16.75
N ALA A 182 -36.26 -17.11 17.70
CA ALA A 182 -37.29 -18.12 17.50
C ALA A 182 -38.69 -17.49 17.68
N PRO A 183 -39.65 -17.68 16.76
CA PRO A 183 -41.01 -17.23 16.97
C PRO A 183 -41.83 -18.27 17.75
N GLY A 184 -42.60 -17.75 18.73
CA GLY A 184 -43.40 -18.50 19.68
C GLY A 184 -44.60 -19.24 19.09
N LEU A 185 -45.00 -20.27 19.84
CA LEU A 185 -46.26 -21.00 19.71
C LEU A 185 -47.45 -20.13 20.11
N PRO A 186 -48.63 -20.41 19.54
CA PRO A 186 -49.83 -20.49 20.38
C PRO A 186 -50.53 -21.86 20.22
N GLY A 187 -50.99 -22.38 21.35
CA GLY A 187 -51.73 -23.64 21.42
C GLY A 187 -53.20 -23.53 21.02
N GLY A 188 -53.87 -24.69 20.91
CA GLY A 188 -55.33 -24.75 20.89
C GLY A 188 -55.96 -25.93 20.15
N LEU A 189 -56.07 -27.07 20.84
CA LEU A 189 -57.26 -27.96 20.96
C LEU A 189 -57.90 -28.66 19.75
N HIS A 190 -58.06 -29.99 19.96
CA HIS A 190 -59.20 -30.86 19.65
C HIS A 190 -59.48 -31.36 18.22
N GLY A 191 -59.59 -32.70 18.09
CA GLY A 191 -60.59 -33.32 17.23
C GLY A 191 -60.18 -34.56 16.40
N GLN A 192 -60.38 -35.74 16.99
CA GLN A 192 -60.92 -37.00 16.41
C GLN A 192 -60.45 -37.60 15.06
N GLU A 193 -59.98 -38.86 15.18
CA GLU A 193 -60.45 -40.12 14.56
C GLU A 193 -60.92 -40.24 13.08
N LYS A 194 -60.53 -41.41 12.51
CA LYS A 194 -60.98 -42.13 11.29
C LYS A 194 -60.38 -41.58 9.98
N LYS A 195 -59.75 -42.38 9.11
CA LYS A 195 -60.05 -43.74 8.65
C LYS A 195 -58.79 -44.38 8.06
#